data_AF-A0A014NN92-F1
#
_entry.id   AF-A0A014NN92-F1
#
_cell.length_a   1.000
_cell.length_b   1.000
_cell.length_c   1.000
_cell.angle_alpha   90.00
_cell.angle_beta   90.00
_cell.angle_gamma   90.00
#
_symmetry.space_group_name_H-M   'P 1'
#
loop_
_entity.id
_entity.type
_entity.pdbx_description
1 polymer ?
#
loop_
_entity_poly.entity_id
_entity_poly.type
_entity_poly.pdbx_seq_one_letter_code
_entity_poly.pdbx_strand_id
1 'polypeptide(L)' 'MVEKVLHASGGVALYPDHALQWDALLHCADTAMYASKQAGRHQIRLYQVHAEAALLARAEVAAQAVVGPKA' A
#
# COMPACT_ATOMS: atom_id res chain seq x y z
N MET A 1 24.25 21.49 -14.85
CA MET A 1 23.22 21.67 -13.80
C MET A 1 22.37 20.43 -13.78
N VAL A 2 22.20 19.78 -12.63
CA VAL A 2 21.37 18.56 -12.52
C VAL A 2 20.03 18.96 -11.93
N GLU A 3 18.95 18.64 -12.64
CA GLU A 3 17.59 18.82 -12.15
C GLU A 3 17.26 17.69 -11.17
N LYS A 4 16.73 18.02 -10.00
CA LYS A 4 16.35 17.05 -8.97
C LYS A 4 14.84 16.89 -8.97
N VAL A 5 14.38 15.66 -9.15
CA VAL A 5 12.96 15.30 -9.09
C VAL A 5 12.67 14.58 -7.77
N LEU A 6 11.64 15.03 -7.06
CA LEU A 6 11.09 14.36 -5.88
C LEU A 6 9.70 13.79 -6.21
N HIS A 7 9.43 12.62 -5.66
CA HIS A 7 8.12 12.00 -5.76
C HIS A 7 7.57 11.70 -4.38
N ALA A 8 6.24 11.78 -4.26
CA ALA A 8 5.52 11.52 -3.03
C ALA A 8 4.78 10.18 -3.07
N SER A 9 4.57 9.57 -1.92
CA SER A 9 3.65 8.44 -1.75
C SER A 9 2.85 8.69 -0.50
N GLY A 10 1.56 8.40 -0.54
CA GLY A 10 0.63 8.74 0.52
C GLY A 10 -0.42 7.68 0.71
N GLY A 11 -1.09 7.77 1.85
CA GLY A 11 -2.21 6.93 2.23
C GLY A 11 -3.36 7.78 2.72
N VAL A 12 -4.57 7.32 2.46
CA VAL A 12 -5.81 8.02 2.79
C VAL A 12 -6.67 7.12 3.65
N ALA A 13 -7.25 7.64 4.73
CA ALA A 13 -8.27 6.94 5.50
C ALA A 13 -9.52 7.81 5.65
N LEU A 14 -10.69 7.16 5.72
CA LEU A 14 -11.99 7.80 5.75
C LEU A 14 -12.63 7.57 7.12
N TYR A 15 -12.99 8.66 7.79
CA TYR A 15 -13.89 8.61 8.92
C TYR A 15 -15.35 8.66 8.40
N PRO A 16 -16.27 7.87 8.96
CA PRO A 16 -16.10 6.91 10.05
C PRO A 16 -15.72 5.49 9.60
N ASP A 17 -15.62 5.23 8.29
CA ASP A 17 -15.54 3.88 7.72
C ASP A 17 -14.33 3.07 8.17
N HIS A 18 -13.16 3.71 8.33
CA HIS A 18 -11.91 3.02 8.64
C HIS A 18 -11.58 3.04 10.14
N ALA A 19 -11.98 4.10 10.84
CA ALA A 19 -11.83 4.23 12.28
C ALA A 19 -12.69 5.37 12.83
N LEU A 20 -13.11 5.23 14.08
CA LEU A 20 -13.85 6.27 14.80
C LEU A 20 -12.93 7.20 15.63
N GLN A 21 -11.73 6.74 15.95
CA GLN A 21 -10.75 7.47 16.77
C GLN A 21 -9.63 8.03 15.88
N TRP A 22 -9.12 9.22 16.23
CA TRP A 22 -8.13 9.93 15.42
C TRP A 22 -6.83 9.15 15.25
N ASP A 23 -6.34 8.49 16.32
CA ASP A 23 -5.09 7.73 16.34
C ASP A 23 -5.19 6.50 15.43
N ALA A 24 -6.32 5.80 15.50
CA ALA A 24 -6.63 4.67 14.64
C ALA A 24 -6.79 5.10 13.17
N LEU A 25 -7.41 6.26 12.91
CA LEU A 25 -7.56 6.79 11.55
C LEU A 25 -6.20 7.19 10.94
N LEU A 26 -5.33 7.80 11.74
CA LEU A 26 -3.97 8.12 11.34
C LEU A 26 -3.16 6.85 11.05
N HIS A 27 -3.29 5.84 11.91
CA HIS A 27 -2.66 4.54 11.69
C HIS A 27 -3.14 3.89 10.37
N CYS A 28 -4.44 3.97 10.07
CA CYS A 28 -4.98 3.49 8.79
C CYS A 28 -4.34 4.21 7.58
N ALA A 29 -4.25 5.55 7.65
CA ALA A 29 -3.63 6.34 6.58
C ALA A 29 -2.14 6.01 6.41
N ASP A 30 -1.39 5.83 7.50
CA ASP A 30 0.02 5.44 7.47
C ASP A 30 0.22 4.03 6.89
N THR A 31 -0.63 3.08 7.26
CA THR A 31 -0.62 1.73 6.70
C THR A 31 -0.87 1.77 5.18
N ALA A 32 -1.82 2.57 4.72
CA ALA A 32 -2.07 2.76 3.29
C ALA A 32 -0.89 3.43 2.57
N MET A 33 -0.20 4.37 3.22
CA MET A 33 1.02 4.99 2.67
C MET A 33 2.13 3.96 2.52
N TYR A 34 2.33 3.10 3.53
CA TYR A 34 3.33 2.04 3.46
C TYR A 34 3.00 1.05 2.34
N ALA A 35 1.73 0.68 2.18
CA ALA A 35 1.28 -0.12 1.04
C ALA A 35 1.59 0.56 -0.31
N SER A 36 1.39 1.89 -0.42
CA SER A 36 1.77 2.66 -1.61
C SER A 36 3.27 2.56 -1.90
N LYS A 37 4.11 2.63 -0.86
CA LYS A 37 5.58 2.52 -0.99
C LYS A 37 6.01 1.12 -1.43
N GLN A 38 5.38 0.07 -0.92
CA GLN A 38 5.70 -1.31 -1.27
C GLN A 38 5.25 -1.68 -2.70
N ALA A 39 4.14 -1.10 -3.15
CA ALA A 39 3.57 -1.39 -4.47
C ALA A 39 4.09 -0.47 -5.59
N GLY A 40 5.36 -0.04 -5.53
CA GLY A 40 6.01 0.73 -6.60
C GLY A 40 6.22 2.22 -6.32
N ARG A 41 5.72 2.75 -5.20
CA ARG A 41 5.83 4.16 -4.79
C ARG A 41 5.10 5.10 -5.78
N HIS A 42 5.27 6.41 -5.60
CA HIS A 42 4.78 7.49 -6.47
C HIS A 42 3.25 7.50 -6.66
N GLN A 43 2.53 7.04 -5.64
CA GLN A 43 1.09 6.84 -5.70
C GLN A 43 0.43 7.10 -4.35
N ILE A 44 -0.87 7.37 -4.40
CA ILE A 44 -1.74 7.49 -3.22
C ILE A 44 -2.64 6.26 -3.18
N ARG A 45 -2.80 5.66 -2.00
CA ARG A 45 -3.75 4.55 -1.81
C ARG A 45 -4.74 4.87 -0.72
N LEU A 46 -5.98 4.46 -0.95
CA LEU A 46 -6.99 4.41 0.09
C LEU A 46 -6.71 3.21 0.99
N TYR A 47 -6.83 3.40 2.30
CA TYR A 47 -6.80 2.32 3.26
C TYR A 47 -7.95 1.37 2.98
N GLN A 48 -7.67 0.08 3.08
CA GLN A 48 -8.62 -0.97 2.81
C GLN A 48 -8.48 -1.99 3.93
N VAL A 49 -9.52 -2.11 4.75
CA VAL A 49 -9.60 -3.02 5.91
C VAL A 49 -9.29 -4.48 5.53
N HIS A 50 -9.49 -4.85 4.26
CA HIS A 50 -9.22 -6.21 3.74
C HIS A 50 -8.03 -6.29 2.77
N ALA A 51 -7.37 -5.16 2.46
CA ALA A 51 -6.29 -5.18 1.48
C ALA A 51 -4.98 -5.72 2.03
N GLU A 52 -4.77 -5.78 3.35
CA GLU A 52 -3.60 -6.45 3.89
C GLU A 52 -3.61 -7.94 3.47
N ALA A 53 -4.77 -8.59 3.61
CA ALA A 53 -4.98 -9.97 3.15
C ALA A 53 -4.91 -10.09 1.62
N ALA A 54 -5.50 -9.16 0.87
CA ALA A 54 -5.46 -9.20 -0.60
C ALA A 54 -4.07 -8.87 -1.18
N LEU A 55 -3.25 -8.07 -0.48
CA LEU A 55 -1.89 -7.73 -0.87
C LEU A 55 -0.93 -8.86 -0.52
N LEU A 56 -1.11 -9.54 0.63
CA LEU A 56 -0.43 -10.81 0.91
C LEU A 56 -0.80 -11.86 -0.14
N ALA A 57 -2.09 -12.04 -0.42
CA ALA A 57 -2.56 -12.99 -1.42
C ALA A 57 -2.02 -12.65 -2.82
N ARG A 58 -1.93 -11.36 -3.18
CA ARG A 58 -1.32 -10.93 -4.46
C ARG A 58 0.20 -11.06 -4.48
N ALA A 59 0.88 -10.83 -3.37
CA ALA A 59 2.32 -11.07 -3.24
C ALA A 59 2.63 -12.58 -3.33
N GLU A 60 1.80 -13.43 -2.73
CA GLU A 60 1.87 -14.90 -2.84
C GLU A 60 1.59 -15.38 -4.27
N VAL A 61 0.54 -14.87 -4.92
CA VAL A 61 0.24 -15.20 -6.33
C VAL A 61 1.35 -14.71 -7.26
N ALA A 62 1.91 -13.52 -7.02
CA ALA A 62 3.06 -13.02 -7.78
C ALA A 62 4.33 -13.85 -7.53
N ALA A 63 4.57 -14.32 -6.30
CA ALA A 63 5.69 -15.20 -5.97
C ALA A 63 5.54 -16.59 -6.62
N GLN A 64 4.33 -17.14 -6.70
CA GLN A 64 4.04 -18.42 -7.37
C GLN A 64 4.16 -18.31 -8.89
N ALA A 65 3.87 -17.16 -9.49
CA ALA A 65 4.06 -16.92 -10.92
C ALA A 65 5.54 -16.82 -11.35
N VAL A 66 6.48 -16.58 -10.42
CA VAL A 66 7.93 -16.56 -10.72
C VAL A 66 8.54 -17.96 -10.76
N VAL A 67 7.87 -18.98 -10.21
CA VAL A 67 8.32 -20.39 -10.27
C VAL A 67 7.66 -21.10 -11.45
N GLY A 68 7.96 -20.63 -12.67
CA GLY A 68 7.74 -21.43 -13.90
C GLY A 68 8.70 -22.63 -13.93
N PRO A 69 8.34 -23.74 -14.59
CA PRO A 69 8.95 -25.05 -14.37
C PRO A 69 10.43 -25.05 -14.77
N LYS A 70 11.29 -25.46 -13.84
CA LYS A 70 12.68 -25.80 -14.14
C LYS A 70 12.66 -27.09 -14.98
N ALA A 71 13.06 -26.96 -16.24
CA ALA A 71 13.32 -28.07 -17.16
C ALA A 71 14.36 -29.06 -16.60
#